data_AF-B6TBC4-F1
#
_entry.id   AF-B6TBC4-F1
#
_cell.length_a   1.000
_cell.length_b   1.000
_cell.length_c   1.000
_cell.angle_alpha   90.00
_cell.angle_beta   90.00
_cell.angle_gamma   90.00
#
_symmetry.space_group_name_H-M   'P 1'
#
loop_
_entity.id
_entity.type
_entity.pdbx_description
1 polymer ?
#
loop_
_entity_poly.entity_id
_entity_poly.type
_entity_poly.pdbx_seq_one_letter_code
_entity_poly.pdbx_strand_id
1 'polypeptide(L)'
;MPGWSPGPPIAEAMESFTNGNVRLLKHERSIVAEDDLDQRWQEATGESVSEVIFLSKHTAVSKRPALTVHPIGVPHLKEDETPPQGGTPGWAAIPSPRIGPWLRLMQKIAVEQGLVPEFEVTLEATHHGPVTSTPTMFVEIGSTEDHWGRQDAAQAIALVLWKGLGLEDGNAVGTWQRNCEKVLLGIGGGHYVPRHMDIVIKDGVWVGHLLSGYSLPMDMPSQVNVKSSEEVAGMWKHSIKVSYEATKAAFPGGEVIAHLDHKSFKGWQKNAVTCFLQEQNIRIGKPSDFL
;
A
#
# COMPACT_ATOMS: atom_id res chain seq x y z
N MET A 1 -8.74 10.97 -22.54
CA MET A 1 -8.55 12.13 -21.65
C MET A 1 -7.61 13.11 -22.33
N PRO A 2 -7.91 14.42 -22.33
CA PRO A 2 -7.08 15.42 -23.01
C PRO A 2 -5.80 15.73 -22.22
N GLY A 3 -4.83 16.38 -22.87
CA GLY A 3 -3.68 17.03 -22.21
C GLY A 3 -2.39 16.21 -22.13
N TRP A 4 -2.34 15.01 -22.72
CA TRP A 4 -1.12 14.20 -22.77
C TRP A 4 -0.30 14.51 -24.03
N SER A 5 1.00 14.74 -23.86
CA SER A 5 1.98 14.81 -24.95
C SER A 5 3.15 13.85 -24.71
N PRO A 6 3.91 13.46 -25.76
CA PRO A 6 5.13 12.68 -25.60
C PRO A 6 6.11 13.37 -24.64
N GLY A 7 6.73 12.60 -23.74
CA GLY A 7 7.73 13.04 -22.78
C GLY A 7 9.17 12.70 -23.20
N PRO A 8 10.17 13.03 -22.37
CA PRO A 8 11.56 12.67 -22.65
C PRO A 8 11.75 11.15 -22.60
N PRO A 9 12.55 10.56 -23.51
CA PRO A 9 12.94 9.17 -23.37
C PRO A 9 13.82 9.02 -22.13
N ILE A 10 13.63 7.95 -21.36
CA ILE A 10 14.54 7.57 -20.28
C ILE A 10 15.36 6.35 -20.70
N ALA A 11 16.30 5.93 -19.85
CA ALA A 11 17.08 4.72 -20.08
C ALA A 11 16.17 3.52 -20.43
N GLU A 12 16.71 2.56 -21.18
CA GLU A 12 16.02 1.31 -21.55
C GLU A 12 14.82 1.48 -22.51
N ALA A 13 14.76 2.59 -23.26
CA ALA A 13 13.74 2.85 -24.29
C ALA A 13 12.28 2.89 -23.76
N MET A 14 12.09 3.23 -22.49
CA MET A 14 10.77 3.40 -21.91
C MET A 14 10.05 4.60 -22.52
N GLU A 15 8.85 4.37 -23.06
CA GLU A 15 8.00 5.45 -23.56
C GLU A 15 7.48 6.28 -22.37
N SER A 16 7.51 7.60 -22.48
CA SER A 16 6.98 8.49 -21.46
C SER A 16 6.00 9.50 -22.05
N PHE A 17 5.05 9.92 -21.22
CA PHE A 17 4.03 10.90 -21.53
C PHE A 17 3.92 11.90 -20.39
N THR A 18 3.56 13.13 -20.73
CA THR A 18 3.50 14.26 -19.80
C THR A 18 2.13 14.93 -19.88
N ASN A 19 1.61 15.31 -18.71
CA ASN A 19 0.44 16.15 -18.55
C ASN A 19 0.62 17.02 -17.29
N GLY A 20 0.98 18.30 -17.46
CA GLY A 20 1.31 19.20 -16.35
C GLY A 20 2.48 18.66 -15.53
N ASN A 21 2.25 18.39 -14.24
CA ASN A 21 3.24 17.80 -13.32
C ASN A 21 3.14 16.27 -13.20
N VAL A 22 2.27 15.64 -13.99
CA VAL A 22 2.12 14.18 -14.02
C VAL A 22 2.96 13.61 -15.16
N ARG A 23 3.62 12.48 -14.88
CA ARG A 23 4.35 11.68 -15.86
C ARG A 23 3.73 10.29 -15.89
N LEU A 24 3.54 9.75 -17.09
CA LEU A 24 3.12 8.37 -17.30
C LEU A 24 4.25 7.66 -18.04
N LEU A 25 4.76 6.60 -17.44
CA LEU A 25 5.84 5.79 -17.97
C LEU A 25 5.28 4.43 -18.38
N LYS A 26 5.57 4.00 -19.61
CA LYS A 26 5.18 2.70 -20.12
C LYS A 26 6.43 1.83 -20.23
N HIS A 27 6.55 0.88 -19.30
CA HIS A 27 7.62 -0.10 -19.26
C HIS A 27 7.22 -1.43 -19.92
N GLU A 28 8.21 -2.19 -20.39
CA GLU A 28 7.99 -3.52 -20.99
C GLU A 28 8.39 -4.68 -20.05
N ARG A 29 9.10 -4.38 -18.97
CA ARG A 29 9.53 -5.38 -17.98
C ARG A 29 8.47 -5.62 -16.91
N SER A 30 8.70 -6.64 -16.08
CA SER A 30 7.91 -6.84 -14.88
C SER A 30 7.98 -5.62 -13.96
N ILE A 31 6.82 -5.13 -13.49
CA ILE A 31 6.74 -3.91 -12.66
C ILE A 31 7.51 -4.04 -11.34
N VAL A 32 7.60 -5.26 -10.80
CA VAL A 32 8.36 -5.55 -9.58
C VAL A 32 9.88 -5.57 -9.78
N ALA A 33 10.34 -5.47 -11.04
CA ALA A 33 11.75 -5.33 -11.38
C ALA A 33 12.15 -3.87 -11.67
N GLU A 34 11.21 -2.92 -11.55
CA GLU A 34 11.48 -1.49 -11.76
C GLU A 34 11.96 -0.80 -10.47
N ASP A 35 12.99 -1.38 -9.85
CA ASP A 35 13.65 -0.79 -8.69
C ASP A 35 14.17 0.62 -9.01
N ASP A 36 14.09 1.49 -8.01
CA ASP A 36 14.58 2.87 -8.01
C ASP A 36 14.09 3.69 -9.21
N LEU A 37 12.89 3.42 -9.73
CA LEU A 37 12.32 4.11 -10.90
C LEU A 37 12.22 5.62 -10.69
N ASP A 38 11.90 6.05 -9.47
CA ASP A 38 11.88 7.45 -9.06
C ASP A 38 13.26 8.12 -9.17
N GLN A 39 14.31 7.45 -8.70
CA GLN A 39 15.69 7.95 -8.78
C GLN A 39 16.18 7.95 -10.23
N ARG A 40 15.96 6.86 -10.98
CA ARG A 40 16.33 6.75 -12.40
C ARG A 40 15.66 7.84 -13.24
N TRP A 41 14.39 8.17 -12.96
CA TRP A 41 13.71 9.30 -13.60
C TRP A 41 14.39 10.63 -13.28
N GLN A 42 14.67 10.89 -12.00
CA GLN A 42 15.29 12.14 -11.57
C GLN A 42 16.71 12.30 -12.12
N GLU A 43 17.50 11.24 -12.18
CA GLU A 43 18.85 11.25 -12.77
C GLU A 43 18.81 11.53 -14.28
N ALA A 44 17.85 10.94 -14.99
CA ALA A 44 17.73 11.09 -16.44
C ALA A 44 17.18 12.47 -16.86
N THR A 45 16.28 13.06 -16.06
CA THR A 45 15.50 14.24 -16.46
C THR A 45 15.80 15.49 -15.64
N GLY A 46 16.41 15.33 -14.46
CA GLY A 46 16.54 16.39 -13.46
C GLY A 46 15.24 16.73 -12.71
N GLU A 47 14.12 16.07 -13.03
CA GLU A 47 12.84 16.31 -12.36
C GLU A 47 12.75 15.50 -11.06
N SER A 48 12.50 16.16 -9.93
CA SER A 48 12.25 15.47 -8.67
C SER A 48 10.90 14.76 -8.68
N VAL A 49 10.89 13.49 -8.27
CA VAL A 49 9.66 12.69 -8.13
C VAL A 49 9.10 12.87 -6.72
N SER A 50 7.82 13.23 -6.60
CA SER A 50 7.15 13.39 -5.30
C SER A 50 6.36 12.17 -4.87
N GLU A 51 5.99 11.30 -5.82
CA GLU A 51 5.16 10.11 -5.60
C GLU A 51 5.24 9.18 -6.81
N VAL A 52 5.17 7.87 -6.58
CA VAL A 52 5.08 6.84 -7.63
C VAL A 52 3.80 6.03 -7.45
N ILE A 53 3.06 5.84 -8.54
CA ILE A 53 1.84 5.04 -8.55
C ILE A 53 1.98 3.98 -9.63
N PHE A 54 2.08 2.72 -9.21
CA PHE A 54 2.20 1.59 -10.10
C PHE A 54 0.82 1.08 -10.52
N LEU A 55 0.59 0.99 -11.83
CA LEU A 55 -0.62 0.43 -12.41
C LEU A 55 -0.33 -1.02 -12.81
N SER A 56 -0.97 -1.97 -12.15
CA SER A 56 -0.57 -3.37 -12.23
C SER A 56 -1.77 -4.32 -12.31
N LYS A 57 -1.44 -5.59 -12.53
CA LYS A 57 -2.37 -6.71 -12.54
C LYS A 57 -2.30 -7.38 -11.19
N HIS A 58 -3.47 -7.55 -10.56
CA HIS A 58 -3.61 -8.42 -9.40
C HIS A 58 -3.89 -9.85 -9.85
N THR A 59 -3.27 -10.84 -9.21
CA THR A 59 -3.57 -12.26 -9.41
C THR A 59 -3.98 -12.93 -8.10
N ALA A 60 -5.16 -13.56 -8.09
CA ALA A 60 -5.67 -14.25 -6.90
C ALA A 60 -6.17 -15.66 -7.22
N VAL A 61 -5.84 -16.61 -6.35
CA VAL A 61 -6.33 -18.01 -6.43
C VAL A 61 -7.86 -18.08 -6.39
N SER A 62 -8.51 -17.15 -5.68
CA SER A 62 -9.98 -17.08 -5.61
C SER A 62 -10.63 -16.74 -6.95
N LYS A 63 -9.87 -16.19 -7.91
CA LYS A 63 -10.34 -15.67 -9.21
C LYS A 63 -11.46 -14.62 -9.11
N ARG A 64 -11.68 -14.04 -7.92
CA ARG A 64 -12.69 -13.00 -7.73
C ARG A 64 -12.24 -11.71 -8.42
N PRO A 65 -13.10 -11.04 -9.20
CA PRO A 65 -12.77 -9.75 -9.77
C PRO A 65 -12.55 -8.72 -8.66
N ALA A 66 -11.48 -7.95 -8.74
CA ALA A 66 -11.15 -6.96 -7.72
C ALA A 66 -10.49 -5.73 -8.33
N LEU A 67 -10.78 -4.58 -7.75
CA LEU A 67 -9.99 -3.35 -7.93
C LEU A 67 -9.34 -3.05 -6.60
N THR A 68 -8.01 -2.94 -6.59
CA THR A 68 -7.27 -2.90 -5.33
C THR A 68 -6.28 -1.76 -5.28
N VAL A 69 -5.96 -1.37 -4.04
CA VAL A 69 -4.83 -0.49 -3.76
C VAL A 69 -4.06 -1.00 -2.55
N HIS A 70 -2.73 -0.87 -2.56
CA HIS A 70 -1.94 -1.30 -1.42
C HIS A 70 -0.55 -0.62 -1.34
N PRO A 71 0.02 -0.56 -0.13
CA PRO A 71 1.43 -0.24 0.06
C PRO A 71 2.33 -1.42 -0.35
N ILE A 72 3.61 -1.16 -0.61
CA ILE A 72 4.58 -2.19 -1.02
C ILE A 72 5.70 -2.40 0.00
N GLY A 73 6.36 -3.54 -0.10
CA GLY A 73 7.48 -3.92 0.73
C GLY A 73 7.48 -5.40 1.10
N VAL A 74 8.65 -5.90 1.51
CA VAL A 74 8.84 -7.28 2.00
C VAL A 74 9.47 -7.29 3.39
N PRO A 75 8.84 -6.64 4.38
CA PRO A 75 9.45 -6.36 5.68
C PRO A 75 9.61 -7.61 6.57
N HIS A 76 9.12 -8.76 6.13
CA HIS A 76 9.10 -10.03 6.84
C HIS A 76 10.26 -10.96 6.48
N LEU A 77 10.95 -10.67 5.38
CA LEU A 77 12.09 -11.45 4.90
C LEU A 77 13.38 -11.00 5.59
N LYS A 78 14.25 -11.95 5.90
CA LYS A 78 15.60 -11.73 6.42
C LYS A 78 16.56 -11.32 5.30
N GLU A 79 17.66 -10.67 5.66
CA GLU A 79 18.65 -10.13 4.71
C GLU A 79 19.23 -11.17 3.74
N ASP A 80 19.29 -12.45 4.13
CA ASP A 80 19.78 -13.56 3.32
C ASP A 80 18.72 -14.22 2.42
N GLU A 81 17.45 -13.82 2.54
CA GLU A 81 16.36 -14.34 1.72
C GLU A 81 16.22 -13.56 0.40
N THR A 82 15.83 -14.25 -0.68
CA THR A 82 15.55 -13.59 -1.97
C THR A 82 14.04 -13.38 -2.14
N PRO A 83 13.56 -12.13 -2.28
CA PRO A 83 12.14 -11.87 -2.46
C PRO A 83 11.64 -12.41 -3.80
N PRO A 84 10.60 -13.27 -3.83
CA PRO A 84 10.14 -13.89 -5.07
C PRO A 84 9.47 -12.92 -6.04
N GLN A 85 9.03 -11.76 -5.56
CA GLN A 85 8.30 -10.75 -6.32
C GLN A 85 8.97 -9.37 -6.17
N GLY A 86 10.31 -9.33 -6.16
CA GLY A 86 11.08 -8.09 -6.08
C GLY A 86 11.07 -7.41 -4.70
N GLY A 87 11.78 -6.29 -4.60
CA GLY A 87 12.01 -5.55 -3.37
C GLY A 87 13.27 -6.00 -2.62
N THR A 88 13.57 -5.32 -1.51
CA THR A 88 14.71 -5.64 -0.63
C THR A 88 14.20 -6.31 0.65
N PRO A 89 14.78 -7.43 1.11
CA PRO A 89 14.38 -8.06 2.37
C PRO A 89 14.40 -7.09 3.55
N GLY A 90 13.40 -7.20 4.42
CA GLY A 90 13.32 -6.37 5.62
C GLY A 90 12.98 -4.90 5.35
N TRP A 91 12.61 -4.53 4.12
CA TRP A 91 12.28 -3.16 3.74
C TRP A 91 10.77 -2.96 3.49
N ALA A 92 10.32 -1.72 3.72
CA ALA A 92 8.98 -1.23 3.42
C ALA A 92 9.08 0.16 2.76
N ALA A 93 8.34 0.39 1.69
CA ALA A 93 8.32 1.68 1.00
C ALA A 93 7.64 2.75 1.86
N ILE A 94 7.93 4.03 1.61
CA ILE A 94 7.09 5.11 2.14
C ILE A 94 5.70 4.95 1.50
N PRO A 95 4.60 4.72 2.25
CA PRO A 95 3.29 4.52 1.65
C PRO A 95 2.76 5.83 1.07
N SER A 96 2.11 5.78 -0.10
CA SER A 96 1.41 6.94 -0.63
C SER A 96 0.26 7.35 0.32
N PRO A 97 0.14 8.64 0.67
CA PRO A 97 -1.03 9.16 1.37
C PRO A 97 -2.35 8.88 0.65
N ARG A 98 -2.32 8.63 -0.66
CA ARG A 98 -3.53 8.45 -1.46
C ARG A 98 -4.23 7.11 -1.25
N ILE A 99 -3.61 6.11 -0.62
CA ILE A 99 -4.18 4.76 -0.46
C ILE A 99 -5.64 4.80 0.06
N GLY A 100 -5.88 5.42 1.23
CA GLY A 100 -7.23 5.51 1.80
C GLY A 100 -8.21 6.36 0.96
N PRO A 101 -7.85 7.61 0.62
CA PRO A 101 -8.68 8.47 -0.21
C PRO A 101 -9.02 7.87 -1.59
N TRP A 102 -8.07 7.18 -2.24
CA TRP A 102 -8.27 6.59 -3.56
C TRP A 102 -9.07 5.31 -3.51
N LEU A 103 -8.97 4.52 -2.45
CA LEU A 103 -9.90 3.41 -2.20
C LEU A 103 -11.35 3.89 -2.18
N ARG A 104 -11.64 4.98 -1.42
CA ARG A 104 -12.99 5.56 -1.33
C ARG A 104 -13.43 6.15 -2.68
N LEU A 105 -12.54 6.84 -3.39
CA LEU A 105 -12.81 7.37 -4.74
C LEU A 105 -13.09 6.24 -5.75
N MET A 106 -12.29 5.17 -5.72
CA MET A 106 -12.43 3.99 -6.55
C MET A 106 -13.74 3.27 -6.27
N GLN A 107 -14.15 3.15 -5.00
CA GLN A 107 -15.44 2.56 -4.64
C GLN A 107 -16.61 3.36 -5.23
N LYS A 108 -16.58 4.69 -5.10
CA LYS A 108 -17.60 5.57 -5.67
C LYS A 108 -17.68 5.40 -7.19
N ILE A 109 -16.54 5.47 -7.88
CA ILE A 109 -16.48 5.33 -9.34
C ILE A 109 -16.94 3.93 -9.79
N ALA A 110 -16.53 2.88 -9.10
CA ALA A 110 -16.93 1.51 -9.45
C ALA A 110 -18.46 1.30 -9.34
N VAL A 111 -19.10 1.90 -8.33
CA VAL A 111 -20.57 1.91 -8.23
C VAL A 111 -21.20 2.72 -9.36
N GLU A 112 -20.70 3.93 -9.63
CA GLU A 112 -21.22 4.80 -10.69
C GLU A 112 -21.10 4.18 -12.10
N GLN A 113 -20.05 3.39 -12.34
CA GLN A 113 -19.80 2.69 -13.60
C GLN A 113 -20.44 1.29 -13.66
N GLY A 114 -21.17 0.87 -12.62
CA GLY A 114 -21.85 -0.43 -12.59
C GLY A 114 -20.93 -1.66 -12.48
N LEU A 115 -19.70 -1.48 -11.99
CA LEU A 115 -18.75 -2.58 -11.77
C LEU A 115 -19.06 -3.38 -10.49
N VAL A 116 -19.74 -2.77 -9.52
CA VAL A 116 -20.17 -3.44 -8.28
C VAL A 116 -21.56 -4.06 -8.51
N PRO A 117 -21.82 -5.34 -8.10
CA PRO A 117 -21.03 -6.16 -7.18
C PRO A 117 -20.07 -7.16 -7.85
N GLU A 118 -19.85 -7.09 -9.16
CA GLU A 118 -18.91 -8.00 -9.86
C GLU A 118 -17.48 -7.80 -9.34
N PHE A 119 -17.00 -6.56 -9.31
CA PHE A 119 -15.69 -6.19 -8.77
C PHE A 119 -15.79 -5.83 -7.29
N GLU A 120 -14.99 -6.51 -6.48
CA GLU A 120 -14.73 -6.10 -5.10
C GLU A 120 -13.71 -4.95 -5.08
N VAL A 121 -14.06 -3.81 -4.49
CA VAL A 121 -13.11 -2.70 -4.27
C VAL A 121 -12.52 -2.84 -2.87
N THR A 122 -11.22 -3.14 -2.77
CA THR A 122 -10.62 -3.51 -1.48
C THR A 122 -9.15 -3.12 -1.36
N LEU A 123 -8.60 -3.27 -0.16
CA LEU A 123 -7.19 -3.12 0.12
C LEU A 123 -6.47 -4.46 0.01
N GLU A 124 -5.16 -4.41 -0.23
CA GLU A 124 -4.27 -5.54 0.00
C GLU A 124 -3.24 -5.21 1.08
N ALA A 125 -2.70 -6.25 1.69
CA ALA A 125 -1.61 -6.14 2.63
C ALA A 125 -0.34 -5.62 1.94
N THR A 126 0.59 -5.13 2.74
CA THR A 126 1.94 -4.75 2.30
C THR A 126 2.66 -5.98 1.78
N HIS A 127 2.99 -5.99 0.51
CA HIS A 127 3.72 -7.08 -0.11
C HIS A 127 4.49 -6.63 -1.36
N HIS A 128 5.47 -7.47 -1.73
CA HIS A 128 6.31 -7.40 -2.93
C HIS A 128 7.06 -6.07 -3.16
N GLY A 129 7.91 -6.03 -4.18
CA GLY A 129 8.63 -4.83 -4.62
C GLY A 129 7.82 -3.96 -5.59
N PRO A 130 8.44 -3.09 -6.38
CA PRO A 130 9.88 -2.81 -6.43
C PRO A 130 10.37 -1.97 -5.24
N VAL A 131 11.67 -1.68 -5.21
CA VAL A 131 12.29 -0.72 -4.28
C VAL A 131 12.05 0.71 -4.77
N THR A 132 11.64 1.59 -3.87
CA THR A 132 11.45 3.04 -4.14
C THR A 132 11.92 3.88 -2.97
N SER A 133 12.23 5.15 -3.23
CA SER A 133 12.64 6.13 -2.21
C SER A 133 11.57 7.19 -1.91
N THR A 134 10.55 7.29 -2.77
CA THR A 134 9.43 8.23 -2.68
C THR A 134 8.12 7.55 -2.24
N PRO A 135 7.12 8.30 -1.74
CA PRO A 135 5.80 7.77 -1.45
C PRO A 135 5.23 6.94 -2.60
N THR A 136 4.82 5.71 -2.31
CA THR A 136 4.47 4.73 -3.34
C THR A 136 3.22 3.94 -2.99
N MET A 137 2.43 3.61 -4.01
CA MET A 137 1.35 2.61 -3.92
C MET A 137 1.17 1.86 -5.23
N PHE A 138 0.49 0.73 -5.15
CA PHE A 138 -0.07 0.02 -6.29
C PHE A 138 -1.55 0.31 -6.42
N VAL A 139 -2.02 0.34 -7.67
CA VAL A 139 -3.43 0.39 -8.08
C VAL A 139 -3.61 -0.72 -9.11
N GLU A 140 -4.45 -1.71 -8.81
CA GLU A 140 -4.52 -2.93 -9.62
C GLU A 140 -5.93 -3.29 -10.07
N ILE A 141 -5.97 -4.05 -11.17
CA ILE A 141 -7.15 -4.77 -11.66
C ILE A 141 -6.87 -6.26 -11.55
N GLY A 142 -7.79 -6.98 -10.93
CA GLY A 142 -7.70 -8.42 -10.73
C GLY A 142 -9.00 -9.15 -11.07
N SER A 143 -8.98 -10.48 -11.09
CA SER A 143 -7.85 -11.33 -10.66
C SER A 143 -7.38 -12.32 -11.73
N THR A 144 -7.86 -12.19 -12.98
CA THR A 144 -7.54 -13.09 -14.09
C THR A 144 -7.38 -12.31 -15.39
N GLU A 145 -6.86 -12.96 -16.43
CA GLU A 145 -6.70 -12.39 -17.77
C GLU A 145 -7.99 -11.79 -18.34
N ASP A 146 -9.13 -12.46 -18.12
CA ASP A 146 -10.45 -11.96 -18.52
C ASP A 146 -10.80 -10.60 -17.87
N HIS A 147 -10.32 -10.35 -16.65
CA HIS A 147 -10.55 -9.10 -15.93
C HIS A 147 -9.52 -8.02 -16.30
N TRP A 148 -8.25 -8.39 -16.52
CA TRP A 148 -7.19 -7.43 -16.85
C TRP A 148 -7.45 -6.69 -18.16
N GLY A 149 -8.12 -7.34 -19.13
CA GLY A 149 -8.48 -6.74 -20.42
C GLY A 149 -9.78 -5.93 -20.42
N ARG A 150 -10.55 -5.93 -19.33
CA ARG A 150 -11.86 -5.24 -19.24
C ARG A 150 -11.69 -3.73 -19.38
N GLN A 151 -12.22 -3.19 -20.49
CA GLN A 151 -12.09 -1.78 -20.83
C GLN A 151 -12.83 -0.85 -19.85
N ASP A 152 -13.96 -1.29 -19.31
CA ASP A 152 -14.71 -0.55 -18.31
C ASP A 152 -14.01 -0.52 -16.94
N ALA A 153 -13.39 -1.61 -16.51
CA ALA A 153 -12.52 -1.62 -15.33
C ALA A 153 -11.30 -0.69 -15.51
N ALA A 154 -10.64 -0.76 -16.66
CA ALA A 154 -9.53 0.14 -17.00
C ALA A 154 -9.98 1.62 -17.06
N GLN A 155 -11.16 1.89 -17.62
CA GLN A 155 -11.74 3.23 -17.65
C GLN A 155 -12.07 3.77 -16.25
N ALA A 156 -12.53 2.91 -15.34
CA ALA A 156 -12.76 3.27 -13.95
C ALA A 156 -11.45 3.64 -13.24
N ILE A 157 -10.40 2.82 -13.37
CA ILE A 157 -9.06 3.14 -12.83
C ILE A 157 -8.49 4.41 -13.44
N ALA A 158 -8.63 4.60 -14.76
CA ALA A 158 -8.22 5.83 -15.42
C ALA A 158 -8.94 7.05 -14.84
N LEU A 159 -10.25 6.93 -14.55
CA LEU A 159 -11.03 8.01 -13.93
C LEU A 159 -10.61 8.28 -12.48
N VAL A 160 -10.23 7.25 -11.72
CA VAL A 160 -9.61 7.39 -10.39
C VAL A 160 -8.32 8.18 -10.49
N LEU A 161 -7.44 7.87 -11.44
CA LEU A 161 -6.19 8.61 -11.67
C LEU A 161 -6.46 10.06 -12.08
N TRP A 162 -7.39 10.27 -13.02
CA TRP A 162 -7.75 11.58 -13.54
C TRP A 162 -8.23 12.52 -12.44
N LYS A 163 -9.16 12.07 -11.60
CA LYS A 163 -9.69 12.83 -10.46
C LYS A 163 -8.71 12.88 -9.30
N GLY A 164 -8.09 11.75 -8.99
CA GLY A 164 -7.18 11.57 -7.86
C GLY A 164 -5.95 12.46 -7.97
N LEU A 165 -5.40 12.60 -9.17
CA LEU A 165 -4.25 13.47 -9.46
C LEU A 165 -4.65 14.92 -9.72
N GLY A 166 -5.95 15.25 -9.71
CA GLY A 166 -6.45 16.62 -9.94
C GLY A 166 -6.33 17.08 -11.39
N LEU A 167 -6.33 16.16 -12.36
CA LEU A 167 -6.22 16.50 -13.78
C LEU A 167 -7.55 17.05 -14.36
N GLU A 168 -8.67 16.84 -13.68
CA GLU A 168 -9.99 17.35 -14.08
C GLU A 168 -10.14 18.86 -13.83
N ASP A 169 -9.86 19.30 -12.61
CA ASP A 169 -10.20 20.63 -12.11
C ASP A 169 -9.10 21.25 -11.22
N GLY A 170 -7.94 20.60 -11.11
CA GLY A 170 -6.83 21.01 -10.23
C GLY A 170 -6.94 20.53 -8.78
N ASN A 171 -8.05 19.91 -8.38
CA ASN A 171 -8.29 19.48 -6.99
C ASN A 171 -7.90 18.00 -6.80
N ALA A 172 -6.66 17.74 -6.42
CA ALA A 172 -6.18 16.39 -6.17
C ALA A 172 -6.78 15.75 -4.90
N VAL A 173 -7.12 14.46 -4.96
CA VAL A 173 -7.68 13.69 -3.83
C VAL A 173 -6.57 12.93 -3.11
N GLY A 174 -6.49 13.10 -1.79
CA GLY A 174 -5.48 12.41 -0.96
C GLY A 174 -4.15 13.15 -0.84
N THR A 175 -4.16 14.47 -1.03
CA THR A 175 -3.01 15.32 -0.69
C THR A 175 -2.90 15.46 0.82
N TRP A 176 -1.81 14.95 1.41
CA TRP A 176 -1.56 15.09 2.84
C TRP A 176 -1.34 16.57 3.21
N GLN A 177 -2.29 17.12 3.96
CA GLN A 177 -2.15 18.42 4.60
C GLN A 177 -1.58 18.14 6.00
N ARG A 178 -0.51 18.80 6.43
CA ARG A 178 0.19 18.51 7.70
C ARG A 178 -0.68 18.87 8.93
N ASN A 179 -1.73 18.11 9.16
CA ASN A 179 -2.67 18.24 10.27
C ASN A 179 -2.61 16.94 11.11
N CYS A 180 -3.09 17.00 12.35
CA CYS A 180 -3.05 15.88 13.30
C CYS A 180 -4.07 14.78 12.95
N GLU A 181 -4.18 14.41 11.67
CA GLU A 181 -5.06 13.37 11.17
C GLU A 181 -4.58 11.98 11.56
N LYS A 182 -5.53 11.05 11.63
CA LYS A 182 -5.31 9.69 12.12
C LYS A 182 -4.89 8.79 10.98
N VAL A 183 -3.78 8.09 11.17
CA VAL A 183 -3.19 7.19 10.19
C VAL A 183 -3.24 5.77 10.73
N LEU A 184 -3.89 4.87 10.01
CA LEU A 184 -4.00 3.47 10.38
C LEU A 184 -2.74 2.70 9.99
N LEU A 185 -2.11 2.07 10.98
CA LEU A 185 -1.17 0.96 10.80
C LEU A 185 -1.92 -0.34 11.08
N GLY A 186 -2.21 -1.13 10.05
CA GLY A 186 -2.95 -2.39 10.17
C GLY A 186 -2.03 -3.54 10.53
N ILE A 187 -2.39 -4.36 11.51
CA ILE A 187 -1.59 -5.51 11.94
C ILE A 187 -2.50 -6.73 12.13
N GLY A 188 -2.18 -7.80 11.41
CA GLY A 188 -2.93 -9.05 11.35
C GLY A 188 -3.89 -9.13 10.17
N GLY A 189 -4.64 -10.22 10.13
CA GLY A 189 -5.59 -10.53 9.06
C GLY A 189 -4.95 -11.29 7.89
N GLY A 190 -5.77 -11.58 6.88
CA GLY A 190 -5.32 -12.17 5.62
C GLY A 190 -4.87 -11.11 4.61
N HIS A 191 -4.65 -11.54 3.37
CA HIS A 191 -4.17 -10.68 2.27
C HIS A 191 -5.02 -9.43 2.05
N TYR A 192 -6.35 -9.57 2.03
CA TYR A 192 -7.27 -8.44 1.79
C TYR A 192 -7.67 -7.65 3.04
N VAL A 193 -7.05 -7.92 4.18
CA VAL A 193 -7.17 -7.12 5.43
C VAL A 193 -8.58 -6.57 5.78
N PRO A 194 -9.64 -7.41 5.77
CA PRO A 194 -11.03 -6.93 5.78
C PRO A 194 -11.43 -6.17 7.06
N ARG A 195 -10.83 -6.47 8.21
CA ARG A 195 -11.10 -5.71 9.44
C ARG A 195 -10.54 -4.29 9.43
N HIS A 196 -9.47 -4.07 8.67
CA HIS A 196 -8.90 -2.74 8.49
C HIS A 196 -9.77 -1.96 7.49
N MET A 197 -10.31 -2.65 6.49
CA MET A 197 -11.29 -2.10 5.53
C MET A 197 -12.50 -1.45 6.22
N ASP A 198 -13.05 -2.11 7.25
CA ASP A 198 -14.19 -1.58 8.03
C ASP A 198 -13.93 -0.20 8.68
N ILE A 199 -12.67 0.18 8.84
CA ILE A 199 -12.24 1.46 9.40
C ILE A 199 -11.96 2.47 8.29
N VAL A 200 -11.14 2.07 7.30
CA VAL A 200 -10.60 2.97 6.27
C VAL A 200 -11.65 3.44 5.25
N ILE A 201 -12.79 2.74 5.17
CA ILE A 201 -13.91 3.15 4.33
C ILE A 201 -14.58 4.43 4.81
N LYS A 202 -14.33 4.81 6.06
CA LYS A 202 -14.85 6.03 6.65
C LYS A 202 -13.94 7.21 6.27
N ASP A 203 -14.55 8.37 6.07
CA ASP A 203 -13.82 9.59 5.76
C ASP A 203 -12.91 10.01 6.94
N GLY A 204 -11.83 10.72 6.62
CA GLY A 204 -10.87 11.24 7.62
C GLY A 204 -9.84 10.22 8.11
N VAL A 205 -9.90 8.97 7.66
CA VAL A 205 -8.90 7.94 7.99
C VAL A 205 -7.89 7.76 6.84
N TRP A 206 -6.61 7.90 7.19
CA TRP A 206 -5.48 7.65 6.30
C TRP A 206 -4.92 6.24 6.52
N VAL A 207 -4.22 5.73 5.52
CA VAL A 207 -3.75 4.35 5.51
C VAL A 207 -2.25 4.36 5.30
N GLY A 208 -1.53 3.82 6.28
CA GLY A 208 -0.11 3.52 6.17
C GLY A 208 0.09 2.08 5.69
N HIS A 209 0.99 1.36 6.35
CA HIS A 209 1.18 -0.05 6.09
C HIS A 209 0.09 -0.94 6.69
N LEU A 210 -0.10 -2.08 6.03
CA LEU A 210 -1.05 -3.13 6.39
C LEU A 210 -0.28 -4.45 6.46
N LEU A 211 -0.03 -4.97 7.65
CA LEU A 211 0.78 -6.18 7.85
C LEU A 211 -0.14 -7.39 8.02
N SER A 212 -0.23 -8.24 7.00
CA SER A 212 -0.94 -9.52 7.13
C SER A 212 -0.26 -10.46 8.12
N GLY A 213 -0.91 -11.56 8.48
CA GLY A 213 -0.27 -12.63 9.27
C GLY A 213 1.00 -13.20 8.62
N TYR A 214 1.09 -13.23 7.28
CA TYR A 214 2.29 -13.67 6.56
C TYR A 214 3.46 -12.69 6.73
N SER A 215 3.15 -11.40 6.92
CA SER A 215 4.13 -10.35 7.15
C SER A 215 4.62 -10.32 8.60
N LEU A 216 4.20 -11.27 9.45
CA LEU A 216 4.49 -11.31 10.89
C LEU A 216 4.99 -12.71 11.31
N PRO A 217 6.08 -13.22 10.71
CA PRO A 217 6.61 -14.53 11.07
C PRO A 217 7.11 -14.51 12.52
N MET A 218 6.55 -15.42 13.32
CA MET A 218 6.83 -15.59 14.75
C MET A 218 7.25 -17.03 15.00
N ASP A 219 8.39 -17.20 15.65
CA ASP A 219 8.83 -18.51 16.11
C ASP A 219 8.03 -18.89 17.35
N MET A 220 7.67 -20.17 17.45
CA MET A 220 6.91 -20.65 18.61
C MET A 220 7.79 -20.57 19.87
N PRO A 221 7.36 -19.86 20.92
CA PRO A 221 8.13 -19.75 22.15
C PRO A 221 8.16 -21.11 22.87
N SER A 222 9.27 -21.38 23.58
CA SER A 222 9.42 -22.61 24.38
C SER A 222 8.44 -22.68 25.56
N GLN A 223 7.88 -21.55 25.99
CA GLN A 223 6.82 -21.46 27.00
C GLN A 223 5.58 -20.75 26.44
N VAL A 224 4.38 -21.27 26.75
CA VAL A 224 3.09 -20.77 26.21
C VAL A 224 2.66 -19.45 26.87
N ASN A 225 3.12 -19.19 28.10
CA ASN A 225 2.83 -17.97 28.84
C ASN A 225 3.88 -16.90 28.53
N VAL A 226 3.82 -16.33 27.32
CA VAL A 226 4.66 -15.20 26.91
C VAL A 226 4.38 -14.01 27.82
N LYS A 227 5.36 -13.62 28.64
CA LYS A 227 5.28 -12.45 29.53
C LYS A 227 6.01 -11.23 28.98
N SER A 228 6.89 -11.43 28.00
CA SER A 228 7.69 -10.40 27.36
C SER A 228 7.70 -10.61 25.85
N SER A 229 7.77 -9.52 25.08
CA SER A 229 7.95 -9.60 23.64
C SER A 229 9.27 -10.29 23.26
N GLU A 230 10.30 -10.21 24.11
CA GLU A 230 11.66 -10.73 23.90
C GLU A 230 11.74 -12.25 23.76
N GLU A 231 10.75 -12.96 24.30
CA GLU A 231 10.68 -14.42 24.29
C GLU A 231 10.23 -15.00 22.93
N VAL A 232 9.73 -14.14 22.02
CA VAL A 232 9.21 -14.54 20.71
C VAL A 232 10.14 -14.05 19.60
N ALA A 233 10.92 -14.97 19.04
CA ALA A 233 11.79 -14.71 17.89
C ALA A 233 11.00 -14.60 16.57
N GLY A 234 11.70 -14.28 15.49
CA GLY A 234 11.16 -14.05 14.15
C GLY A 234 11.19 -12.58 13.71
N MET A 235 10.86 -12.32 12.44
CA MET A 235 10.96 -10.98 11.83
C MET A 235 9.80 -10.05 12.19
N TRP A 236 8.75 -10.52 12.86
CA TRP A 236 7.55 -9.74 13.15
C TRP A 236 7.81 -8.38 13.84
N LYS A 237 8.77 -8.28 14.77
CA LYS A 237 9.14 -7.00 15.41
C LYS A 237 9.74 -6.02 14.41
N HIS A 238 10.66 -6.52 13.59
CA HIS A 238 11.28 -5.77 12.51
C HIS A 238 10.22 -5.28 11.54
N SER A 239 9.31 -6.18 11.13
CA SER A 239 8.24 -5.84 10.19
C SER A 239 7.35 -4.72 10.70
N ILE A 240 6.92 -4.78 11.97
CA ILE A 240 6.13 -3.70 12.59
C ILE A 240 6.95 -2.40 12.64
N LYS A 241 8.22 -2.47 13.04
CA LYS A 241 9.08 -1.29 13.21
C LYS A 241 9.31 -0.56 11.89
N VAL A 242 9.77 -1.25 10.85
CA VAL A 242 10.08 -0.60 9.56
C VAL A 242 8.82 -0.06 8.89
N SER A 243 7.71 -0.77 8.99
CA SER A 243 6.42 -0.30 8.48
C SER A 243 5.85 0.88 9.26
N TYR A 244 6.06 0.92 10.58
CA TYR A 244 5.66 2.08 11.40
C TYR A 244 6.49 3.33 11.05
N GLU A 245 7.81 3.21 10.92
CA GLU A 245 8.66 4.35 10.57
C GLU A 245 8.42 4.84 9.14
N ALA A 246 8.25 3.93 8.18
CA ALA A 246 7.86 4.31 6.81
C ALA A 246 6.51 5.03 6.78
N THR A 247 5.53 4.55 7.56
CA THR A 247 4.24 5.23 7.73
C THR A 247 4.43 6.63 8.32
N LYS A 248 5.23 6.81 9.37
CA LYS A 248 5.50 8.14 9.93
C LYS A 248 6.18 9.08 8.94
N ALA A 249 7.07 8.56 8.08
CA ALA A 249 7.71 9.35 7.05
C ALA A 249 6.71 9.86 5.99
N ALA A 250 5.71 9.05 5.63
CA ALA A 250 4.64 9.45 4.71
C ALA A 250 3.69 10.51 5.30
N PHE A 251 3.50 10.49 6.62
CA PHE A 251 2.50 11.31 7.32
C PHE A 251 3.15 12.20 8.39
N PRO A 252 4.01 13.16 8.01
CA PRO A 252 4.65 14.04 8.98
C PRO A 252 3.59 14.86 9.74
N GLY A 253 3.62 14.77 11.07
CA GLY A 253 2.65 15.41 11.97
C GLY A 253 1.36 14.62 12.22
N GLY A 254 1.17 13.49 11.52
CA GLY A 254 0.01 12.61 11.69
C GLY A 254 0.10 11.73 12.94
N GLU A 255 -1.05 11.33 13.45
CA GLU A 255 -1.13 10.38 14.56
C GLU A 255 -1.22 8.94 14.00
N VAL A 256 -0.10 8.22 14.02
CA VAL A 256 -0.07 6.81 13.60
C VAL A 256 -0.60 5.91 14.72
N ILE A 257 -1.72 5.24 14.48
CA ILE A 257 -2.43 4.38 15.42
C ILE A 257 -2.44 2.95 14.86
N ALA A 258 -1.92 2.00 15.63
CA ALA A 258 -1.96 0.59 15.30
C ALA A 258 -3.36 0.01 15.56
N HIS A 259 -3.94 -0.67 14.57
CA HIS A 259 -5.18 -1.43 14.73
C HIS A 259 -4.92 -2.93 14.52
N LEU A 260 -5.27 -3.74 15.52
CA LEU A 260 -5.03 -5.18 15.52
C LEU A 260 -6.26 -5.98 15.05
N ASP A 261 -6.11 -6.84 14.04
CA ASP A 261 -7.08 -7.92 13.81
C ASP A 261 -6.89 -9.02 14.86
N HIS A 262 -7.50 -8.81 16.02
CA HIS A 262 -7.40 -9.75 17.14
C HIS A 262 -7.84 -11.18 16.81
N LYS A 263 -8.71 -11.40 15.81
CA LYS A 263 -9.18 -12.75 15.45
C LYS A 263 -8.18 -13.53 14.59
N SER A 264 -7.17 -12.85 14.06
CA SER A 264 -6.12 -13.47 13.24
C SER A 264 -4.94 -14.02 14.04
N PHE A 265 -4.88 -13.74 15.35
CA PHE A 265 -3.77 -14.13 16.22
C PHE A 265 -4.16 -15.23 17.22
N LYS A 266 -3.21 -16.11 17.52
CA LYS A 266 -3.25 -16.91 18.77
C LYS A 266 -3.07 -15.98 19.98
N GLY A 267 -3.56 -16.40 21.15
CA GLY A 267 -3.48 -15.60 22.37
C GLY A 267 -2.07 -15.10 22.71
N TRP A 268 -1.06 -15.97 22.58
CA TRP A 268 0.34 -15.61 22.83
C TRP A 268 0.91 -14.63 21.79
N GLN A 269 0.56 -14.77 20.51
CA GLN A 269 0.98 -13.84 19.44
C GLN A 269 0.41 -12.45 19.69
N LYS A 270 -0.88 -12.38 20.04
CA LYS A 270 -1.56 -11.13 20.39
C LYS A 270 -0.86 -10.44 21.57
N ASN A 271 -0.51 -11.20 22.61
CA ASN A 271 0.18 -10.66 23.78
C ASN A 271 1.58 -10.12 23.38
N ALA A 272 2.36 -10.88 22.62
CA ALA A 272 3.67 -10.46 22.15
C ALA A 272 3.60 -9.16 21.34
N VAL A 273 2.68 -9.06 20.37
CA VAL A 273 2.46 -7.86 19.57
C VAL A 273 2.05 -6.67 20.44
N THR A 274 1.12 -6.89 21.38
CA THR A 274 0.64 -5.82 22.28
C THR A 274 1.77 -5.30 23.16
N CYS A 275 2.57 -6.18 23.78
CA CYS A 275 3.72 -5.81 24.59
C CYS A 275 4.75 -5.02 23.76
N PHE A 276 5.09 -5.50 22.55
CA PHE A 276 6.03 -4.81 21.69
C PHE A 276 5.57 -3.40 21.29
N LEU A 277 4.29 -3.25 20.91
CA LEU A 277 3.75 -1.93 20.56
C LEU A 277 3.81 -0.97 21.76
N GLN A 278 3.55 -1.46 22.98
CA GLN A 278 3.72 -0.66 24.21
C GLN A 278 5.17 -0.28 24.46
N GLU A 279 6.11 -1.23 24.33
CA GLU A 279 7.56 -0.99 24.46
C GLU A 279 8.07 0.07 23.47
N GLN A 280 7.52 0.07 22.24
CA GLN A 280 7.84 1.06 21.20
C GLN A 280 7.04 2.37 21.31
N ASN A 281 6.17 2.52 22.32
CA ASN A 281 5.25 3.66 22.46
C ASN A 281 4.34 3.90 21.24
N ILE A 282 3.96 2.83 20.55
CA ILE A 282 3.02 2.86 19.42
C ILE A 282 1.59 2.72 19.97
N ARG A 283 0.75 3.74 19.75
CA ARG A 283 -0.64 3.73 20.23
C ARG A 283 -1.43 2.60 19.57
N ILE A 284 -2.10 1.78 20.38
CA ILE A 284 -3.06 0.78 19.91
C ILE A 284 -4.46 1.39 19.98
N GLY A 285 -5.16 1.43 18.86
CA GLY A 285 -6.51 1.97 18.74
C GLY A 285 -7.59 0.91 18.51
N LYS A 286 -8.79 1.22 18.97
CA LYS A 286 -10.04 0.54 18.59
C LYS A 286 -10.61 1.20 17.33
N PRO A 287 -11.53 0.54 16.59
CA PRO A 287 -12.19 1.14 15.43
C PRO A 287 -12.82 2.51 15.69
N SER A 288 -13.29 2.78 16.91
CA SER A 288 -13.86 4.08 17.31
C SER A 288 -12.82 5.19 17.47
N ASP A 289 -11.56 4.84 17.70
CA ASP A 289 -10.50 5.83 17.87
C ASP A 289 -10.12 6.51 16.55
N PHE A 290 -10.55 5.96 15.40
CA PHE A 290 -10.33 6.49 14.06
C PHE A 290 -11.47 7.39 13.56
N LEU A 291 -12.56 7.49 14.33
CA LEU A 291 -13.72 8.35 14.05
C LEU A 291 -13.53 9.77 14.58
#